data_AF-A0A2H9MX90-F1
#
_entry.id   AF-A0A2H9MX90-F1
#
_cell.length_a   1.000
_cell.length_b   1.000
_cell.length_c   1.000
_cell.angle_alpha   90.00
_cell.angle_beta   90.00
_cell.angle_gamma   90.00
#
_symmetry.space_group_name_H-M   'P 1'
#
loop_
_entity.id
_entity.type
_entity.pdbx_description
1 polymer ?
#
loop_
_entity_poly.entity_id
_entity_poly.type
_entity_poly.pdbx_seq_one_letter_code
_entity_poly.pdbx_strand_id
1 'polypeptide(L)'
;MKYVIGARGSQLSLAQTNWVKSELKKINPDAEFEIKTIKTKGDTDARPLFTIDQKGIFEKEIDRAVSDGEVDFAVHSLKDVPSQLIENLVL
;
A
#
# COMPACT_ATOMS: atom_id res chain seq x y z
N MET A 1 -19.29 -3.74 -8.19
CA MET A 1 -18.11 -2.97 -8.67
C MET A 1 -16.89 -3.55 -7.98
N LYS A 2 -15.74 -3.63 -8.65
CA LYS A 2 -14.53 -4.27 -8.13
C LYS A 2 -13.46 -3.23 -7.86
N TYR A 3 -12.85 -3.29 -6.68
CA TYR A 3 -11.73 -2.45 -6.26
C TYR A 3 -10.51 -3.32 -5.97
N VAL A 4 -9.35 -2.91 -6.47
CA VAL A 4 -8.05 -3.54 -6.26
C VAL A 4 -7.27 -2.71 -5.24
N ILE A 5 -6.91 -3.33 -4.12
CA ILE A 5 -6.21 -2.71 -3.00
C ILE A 5 -4.74 -3.10 -3.05
N GLY A 6 -3.85 -2.12 -3.17
CA GLY A 6 -2.41 -2.29 -3.03
C GLY A 6 -2.00 -2.48 -1.58
N ALA A 7 -1.17 -3.49 -1.31
CA ALA A 7 -0.60 -3.74 0.01
C ALA A 7 0.81 -4.32 -0.08
N ARG A 8 1.61 -4.16 0.99
CA ARG A 8 2.87 -4.90 1.12
C ARG A 8 2.60 -6.36 1.45
N GLY A 9 3.56 -7.23 1.13
CA GLY A 9 3.46 -8.67 1.42
C GLY A 9 3.69 -9.05 2.88
N SER A 10 4.03 -8.09 3.75
CA SER A 10 4.25 -8.38 5.17
C SER A 10 2.94 -8.76 5.85
N GLN A 11 3.02 -9.67 6.83
CA GLN A 11 1.85 -10.14 7.57
C GLN A 11 1.06 -8.99 8.22
N LEU A 12 1.77 -7.97 8.73
CA LEU A 12 1.12 -6.79 9.31
C LEU A 12 0.38 -5.96 8.26
N SER A 13 0.97 -5.71 7.09
CA SER A 13 0.31 -4.93 6.03
C SER A 13 -0.92 -5.67 5.48
N LEU A 14 -0.84 -6.99 5.31
CA LEU A 14 -1.99 -7.80 4.94
C LEU A 14 -3.07 -7.77 6.03
N ALA A 15 -2.71 -7.83 7.31
CA ALA A 15 -3.68 -7.73 8.40
C ALA A 15 -4.40 -6.37 8.40
N GLN A 16 -3.66 -5.27 8.25
CA GLN A 16 -4.22 -3.92 8.16
C GLN A 16 -5.15 -3.77 6.94
N THR A 17 -4.72 -4.29 5.78
CA THR A 17 -5.51 -4.24 4.54
C THR A 17 -6.79 -5.06 4.66
N ASN A 18 -6.73 -6.25 5.28
CA ASN A 18 -7.93 -7.06 5.53
C ASN A 18 -8.89 -6.39 6.51
N TRP A 19 -8.37 -5.68 7.52
CA TRP A 19 -9.22 -4.89 8.42
C TRP A 19 -9.97 -3.78 7.66
N VAL A 20 -9.26 -2.97 6.87
CA VAL A 20 -9.88 -1.92 6.03
C VAL A 20 -10.92 -2.52 5.08
N LYS A 21 -10.58 -3.60 4.37
CA LYS A 21 -11.50 -4.33 3.49
C LYS A 21 -12.76 -4.80 4.22
N SER A 22 -12.62 -5.29 5.45
CA SER A 22 -13.75 -5.73 6.27
C SER A 22 -14.69 -4.57 6.59
N GLU A 23 -14.16 -3.42 7.00
CA GLU A 23 -14.97 -2.22 7.27
C GLU A 23 -15.66 -1.69 6.02
N LEU A 24 -14.96 -1.65 4.88
CA LEU A 24 -15.55 -1.22 3.60
C LEU A 24 -16.69 -2.16 3.15
N LYS A 25 -16.53 -3.47 3.34
CA LYS A 25 -17.59 -4.45 3.03
C LYS A 25 -18.84 -4.29 3.88
N LYS A 26 -18.73 -3.82 5.12
CA LYS A 26 -19.91 -3.54 5.95
C LYS A 26 -20.75 -2.40 5.37
N ILE A 27 -20.10 -1.42 4.77
CA ILE A 27 -20.75 -0.23 4.19
C ILE A 27 -21.28 -0.54 2.78
N ASN A 28 -20.52 -1.30 1.98
CA ASN A 28 -20.90 -1.68 0.62
C ASN A 28 -20.74 -3.20 0.40
N PRO A 29 -21.74 -4.01 0.79
CA PRO A 29 -21.66 -5.48 0.73
C PRO A 29 -21.50 -6.06 -0.68
N ASP A 30 -22.04 -5.36 -1.69
CA ASP A 30 -22.03 -5.78 -3.09
C ASP A 30 -20.72 -5.41 -3.83
N ALA A 31 -19.84 -4.66 -3.17
CA ALA A 31 -18.53 -4.36 -3.71
C ALA A 31 -17.55 -5.53 -3.52
N GLU A 32 -16.79 -5.80 -4.58
CA GLU A 32 -15.70 -6.76 -4.55
C GLU A 32 -14.39 -6.03 -4.25
N PHE A 33 -13.57 -6.64 -3.38
CA PHE A 33 -12.27 -6.10 -2.99
C PHE A 33 -11.21 -7.17 -3.16
N GLU A 34 -10.28 -6.95 -4.08
CA GLU A 34 -9.11 -7.79 -4.33
C GLU A 34 -7.87 -7.15 -3.70
N ILE A 35 -7.02 -7.94 -3.04
CA ILE A 35 -5.75 -7.43 -2.50
C ILE A 35 -4.64 -7.83 -3.46
N LYS A 36 -3.95 -6.84 -4.04
CA LYS A 36 -2.76 -7.03 -4.87
C LYS A 36 -1.53 -6.73 -4.02
N THR A 37 -0.75 -7.77 -3.74
CA THR A 37 0.52 -7.63 -3.02
C THR A 37 1.57 -7.03 -3.95
N ILE A 38 2.19 -5.94 -3.52
CA ILE A 38 3.25 -5.24 -4.25
C ILE A 38 4.55 -5.43 -3.46
N LYS A 39 5.58 -5.87 -4.18
CA LYS A 39 6.91 -6.09 -3.60
C LYS A 39 7.70 -4.79 -3.65
N THR A 40 8.16 -4.32 -2.51
CA THR A 40 8.90 -3.05 -2.39
C THR A 40 10.40 -3.33 -2.32
N LYS A 41 11.23 -2.34 -2.61
CA LYS A 41 12.69 -2.49 -2.46
C LYS A 41 13.09 -2.83 -1.02
N GLY A 42 12.37 -2.25 -0.04
CA GLY A 42 12.56 -2.55 1.38
C GLY A 42 12.28 -3.99 1.77
N ASP A 43 11.49 -4.72 0.99
CA ASP A 43 11.25 -6.15 1.22
C ASP A 43 12.38 -7.04 0.65
N THR A 44 13.24 -6.48 -0.21
CA THR A 44 14.35 -7.21 -0.87
C THR A 44 15.73 -6.85 -0.36
N ASP A 45 15.88 -5.70 0.30
CA ASP A 45 17.17 -5.21 0.79
C ASP A 45 17.42 -5.68 2.23
N ALA A 46 18.46 -6.51 2.42
CA ALA A 46 18.84 -7.05 3.73
C ALA A 46 19.78 -6.12 4.53
N ARG A 47 20.18 -4.97 3.95
CA ARG A 47 21.08 -4.04 4.63
C ARG A 47 20.35 -3.30 5.76
N PRO A 48 21.05 -2.87 6.83
CA PRO A 48 20.44 -2.07 7.88
C PRO A 48 19.85 -0.77 7.33
N LEU A 49 18.63 -0.41 7.77
CA LEU A 49 17.89 0.74 7.22
C LEU A 49 18.69 2.05 7.22
N PHE A 50 19.53 2.29 8.23
CA PHE A 50 20.36 3.50 8.32
C PHE A 50 21.45 3.59 7.24
N THR A 51 21.71 2.50 6.51
CA THR A 51 22.67 2.46 5.40
C THR A 51 22.03 2.67 4.03
N ILE A 52 20.70 2.73 3.97
CA ILE A 52 19.95 2.89 2.73
C ILE A 52 19.53 4.36 2.61
N ASP A 53 20.32 5.14 1.87
CA ASP A 53 20.05 6.56 1.60
C ASP A 53 18.99 6.72 0.50
N GLN A 54 17.83 6.10 0.69
CA GLN A 54 16.72 6.21 -0.24
C GLN A 54 15.45 6.56 0.54
N LYS A 55 14.92 7.76 0.32
CA LYS A 55 13.57 8.10 0.79
C LYS A 55 12.57 7.23 0.03
N GLY A 56 11.63 6.66 0.79
CA GLY A 56 10.51 5.89 0.28
C GLY A 56 10.78 4.45 -0.12
N ILE A 57 11.56 3.73 0.70
CA ILE A 57 11.95 2.33 0.47
C ILE A 57 10.76 1.35 0.53
N PHE A 58 9.66 1.72 1.19
CA PHE A 58 8.52 0.82 1.45
C PHE A 58 7.22 1.23 0.77
N GLU A 59 7.06 2.50 0.41
CA GLU A 59 5.84 3.05 -0.14
C GLU A 59 5.94 3.31 -1.64
N LYS A 60 7.13 3.57 -2.17
CA LYS A 60 7.30 4.13 -3.53
C LYS A 60 6.73 3.25 -4.62
N GLU A 61 6.91 1.94 -4.52
CA GLU A 61 6.35 1.00 -5.49
C GLU A 61 4.81 0.92 -5.39
N ILE A 62 4.26 1.10 -4.20
CA ILE A 62 2.81 1.07 -3.96
C ILE A 62 2.16 2.37 -4.41
N ASP A 63 2.72 3.51 -4.02
CA ASP A 63 2.29 4.85 -4.45
C ASP A 63 2.28 4.94 -5.98
N ARG A 64 3.33 4.41 -6.62
CA ARG A 64 3.38 4.33 -8.07
C ARG A 64 2.28 3.44 -8.65
N ALA A 65 2.01 2.28 -8.06
CA ALA A 65 0.94 1.41 -8.53
C ALA A 65 -0.44 2.08 -8.43
N VAL A 66 -0.68 2.90 -7.41
CA VAL A 66 -1.90 3.72 -7.30
C VAL A 66 -1.90 4.81 -8.38
N SER A 67 -0.81 5.56 -8.50
CA SER A 67 -0.65 6.65 -9.48
C SER A 67 -0.82 6.18 -10.93
N ASP A 68 -0.30 5.00 -11.25
CA ASP A 68 -0.34 4.41 -12.60
C ASP A 68 -1.67 3.67 -12.85
N GLY A 69 -2.57 3.61 -11.86
CA GLY A 69 -3.88 2.96 -11.97
C GLY A 69 -3.83 1.42 -11.99
N GLU A 70 -2.72 0.82 -11.53
CA GLU A 70 -2.61 -0.63 -11.39
C GLU A 70 -3.42 -1.19 -10.22
N VAL A 71 -3.65 -0.35 -9.20
CA VAL A 71 -4.53 -0.57 -8.06
C VAL A 71 -5.34 0.70 -7.84
N ASP A 72 -6.55 0.57 -7.30
CA ASP A 72 -7.45 1.72 -7.11
C ASP A 72 -7.07 2.55 -5.89
N PHE A 73 -6.55 1.91 -4.84
CA PHE A 73 -6.01 2.57 -3.65
C PHE A 73 -5.06 1.62 -2.90
N ALA A 74 -4.36 2.15 -1.89
CA ALA A 74 -3.46 1.37 -1.06
C ALA A 74 -3.71 1.58 0.44
N VAL A 75 -3.27 0.62 1.25
CA VAL A 75 -3.33 0.70 2.72
C VAL A 75 -1.92 0.72 3.30
N HIS A 76 -1.60 1.79 4.02
CA HIS A 76 -0.30 2.00 4.66
C HIS A 76 -0.41 2.12 6.17
N SER A 77 0.65 1.74 6.86
CA SER A 77 0.90 2.29 8.21
C SER A 77 1.32 3.74 8.05
N LEU A 78 0.64 4.66 8.75
CA LEU A 78 0.85 6.10 8.55
C LEU A 78 2.31 6.55 8.77
N LYS A 79 3.05 5.89 9.65
CA LYS A 79 4.48 6.15 9.90
C LYS A 79 5.36 5.93 8.66
N ASP A 80 4.90 5.12 7.71
CA ASP A 80 5.61 4.75 6.49
C ASP A 80 5.16 5.61 5.29
N VAL A 81 4.24 6.57 5.50
CA VAL A 81 3.80 7.51 4.47
C VAL A 81 4.73 8.74 4.47
N PRO A 82 5.23 9.17 3.30
CA PRO A 82 6.13 10.31 3.21
C PRO A 82 5.38 11.62 3.43
N SER A 83 6.07 12.62 3.97
CA SER A 83 5.51 13.97 4.16
C SER A 83 5.12 14.66 2.85
N GLN A 84 5.69 14.23 1.72
CA GLN A 84 5.38 14.70 0.38
C GLN A 84 4.93 13.51 -0.45
N LEU A 85 3.68 13.55 -0.90
CA LEU A 85 3.12 12.56 -1.82
C LEU A 85 3.44 12.94 -3.28
N ILE A 86 3.28 11.97 -4.18
CA ILE A 86 3.28 12.23 -5.62
C ILE A 86 2.11 13.17 -5.94
N GLU A 87 2.30 14.08 -6.89
CA GLU A 87 1.41 15.22 -7.17
C GLU A 87 -0.07 14.85 -7.46
N ASN A 88 -0.33 13.59 -7.80
CA ASN A 88 -1.65 13.02 -8.10
C ASN A 88 -2.19 12.05 -7.03
N LEU A 89 -1.53 11.93 -5.88
CA LEU A 89 -1.96 11.07 -4.78
C LEU A 89 -2.49 11.90 -3.60
N VAL A 90 -3.48 11.33 -2.93
CA VAL A 90 -4.09 11.87 -1.70
C VAL A 90 -4.17 10.77 -0.66
N LEU A 91 -4.26 11.19 0.61
CA LEU A 91 -4.40 10.30 1.76
C LEU A 91 -5.83 10.29 2.31
#